data_AF-A0A813G0T2-F1
#
_entry.id   AF-A0A813G0T2-F1
#
_cell.length_a   1.000
_cell.length_b   1.000
_cell.length_c   1.000
_cell.angle_alpha   90.00
_cell.angle_beta   90.00
_cell.angle_gamma   90.00
#
_symmetry.space_group_name_H-M   'P 1'
#
loop_
_entity.id
_entity.type
_entity.pdbx_description
1 polymer ?
#
loop_
_entity_poly.entity_id
_entity_poly.type
_entity_poly.pdbx_seq_one_letter_code
_entity_poly.pdbx_strand_id
1 'polypeptide(L)'
;MTSETGASAGTKPKSPKSPKSPFFPSWTPSRAAVQGWDWAARWWPSILSAGGGGGAEKSATLTAADLKVPTPLADVALTLCTMCLGVGSIYYVSYLANIGILDREVLKLSLSLACPLITIVSYVAPTPMVIEAVLRMNAQRLPTLVFQSQAACNVLGIAYAIQVTNAAVLMTNMFGLACQILFLAGDHHATASSAHWLWFCFKVSVCLNVGIYVFACQAPTQLLGQCISVFNIILYSAPFANLGSILRTRNGSYFNSVTTCCLD
;
A
#
# COMPACT_ATOMS: atom_id res chain seq x y z
N MET A 1 9.57 -42.34 -70.98
CA MET A 1 9.36 -43.51 -70.09
C MET A 1 10.38 -43.33 -68.97
N THR A 2 10.04 -42.96 -67.75
CA THR A 2 8.97 -43.41 -66.86
C THR A 2 8.46 -42.24 -66.01
N SER A 3 7.18 -42.30 -65.67
CA SER A 3 6.48 -41.37 -64.78
C SER A 3 6.65 -41.80 -63.33
N GLU A 4 6.87 -40.87 -62.41
CA GLU A 4 6.54 -41.08 -60.99
C GLU A 4 5.79 -39.86 -60.45
N THR A 5 4.50 -40.06 -60.24
CA THR A 5 3.56 -39.15 -59.61
C THR A 5 3.54 -39.46 -58.12
N GLY A 6 4.27 -38.68 -57.33
CA GLY A 6 4.23 -38.74 -55.86
C GLY A 6 3.04 -37.96 -55.32
N ALA A 7 1.95 -38.67 -55.01
CA ALA A 7 0.77 -38.11 -54.35
C ALA A 7 1.09 -37.74 -52.89
N SER A 8 1.10 -36.45 -52.58
CA SER A 8 1.21 -35.94 -51.21
C SER A 8 -0.16 -36.01 -50.52
N ALA A 9 -0.26 -36.88 -49.53
CA ALA A 9 -1.47 -37.10 -48.73
C ALA A 9 -1.77 -35.87 -47.87
N GLY A 10 -2.91 -35.23 -48.15
CA GLY A 10 -3.43 -34.11 -47.36
C GLY A 10 -3.85 -34.53 -45.95
N THR A 11 -3.08 -34.11 -44.95
CA THR A 11 -3.45 -34.16 -43.54
C THR A 11 -4.50 -33.07 -43.26
N LYS A 12 -5.76 -33.48 -43.05
CA LYS A 12 -6.82 -32.58 -42.56
C LYS A 12 -6.41 -31.95 -41.23
N PRO A 13 -6.47 -30.61 -41.09
CA PRO A 13 -6.24 -29.95 -39.80
C PRO A 13 -7.34 -30.36 -38.82
N LYS A 14 -6.94 -30.98 -37.69
CA LYS A 14 -7.82 -31.25 -36.56
C LYS A 14 -8.27 -29.91 -35.97
N SER A 15 -9.58 -29.66 -36.02
CA SER A 15 -10.24 -28.55 -35.33
C SER A 15 -9.83 -28.51 -33.85
N PRO A 16 -9.42 -27.34 -33.32
CA PRO A 16 -9.09 -27.20 -31.91
C PRO A 16 -10.34 -27.45 -31.06
N LYS A 17 -10.30 -28.47 -30.21
CA LYS A 17 -11.31 -28.70 -29.18
C LYS A 17 -11.35 -27.46 -28.28
N SER A 18 -12.51 -26.82 -28.21
CA SER A 18 -12.75 -25.71 -27.30
C SER A 18 -12.50 -26.16 -25.86
N PRO A 19 -11.78 -25.36 -25.05
CA PRO A 19 -11.57 -25.67 -23.64
C PRO A 19 -12.93 -25.69 -22.93
N LYS A 20 -13.24 -26.81 -22.27
CA LYS A 20 -14.39 -26.93 -21.38
C LYS A 20 -14.24 -25.86 -20.29
N SER A 21 -15.17 -24.93 -20.22
CA SER A 21 -15.23 -23.95 -19.14
C SER A 21 -15.34 -24.67 -17.79
N PRO A 22 -14.58 -24.26 -16.77
CA PRO A 22 -14.73 -24.83 -15.43
C PRO A 22 -16.11 -24.45 -14.89
N PHE A 23 -16.85 -25.48 -14.51
CA PHE A 23 -18.17 -25.40 -13.88
C PHE A 23 -17.99 -24.85 -12.47
N PHE A 24 -18.19 -23.54 -12.28
CA PHE A 24 -18.27 -22.95 -10.95
C PHE A 24 -19.73 -23.02 -10.46
N PRO A 25 -20.01 -23.64 -9.30
CA PRO A 25 -21.35 -23.63 -8.73
C PRO A 25 -21.75 -22.21 -8.33
N SER A 26 -22.97 -21.81 -8.68
CA SER A 26 -23.57 -20.54 -8.27
C SER A 26 -23.67 -20.50 -6.74
N TRP A 27 -22.83 -19.69 -6.10
CA TRP A 27 -22.79 -19.58 -4.64
C TRP A 27 -23.53 -18.32 -4.18
N THR A 28 -24.58 -18.49 -3.41
CA THR A 28 -25.25 -17.41 -2.66
C THR A 28 -24.42 -17.09 -1.41
N PRO A 29 -24.09 -15.82 -1.14
CA PRO A 29 -23.20 -15.46 -0.04
C PRO A 29 -23.79 -15.84 1.32
N SER A 30 -23.06 -16.64 2.09
CA SER A 30 -23.41 -16.96 3.48
C SER A 30 -23.27 -15.73 4.40
N ARG A 31 -24.03 -15.70 5.49
CA ARG A 31 -24.08 -14.60 6.49
C ARG A 31 -22.71 -14.19 7.07
N ALA A 32 -21.66 -15.02 6.95
CA ALA A 32 -20.31 -14.68 7.41
C ALA A 32 -19.65 -13.56 6.58
N ALA A 33 -20.00 -13.41 5.30
CA ALA A 33 -19.49 -12.32 4.46
C ALA A 33 -20.03 -10.95 4.88
N VAL A 34 -21.21 -10.90 5.50
CA VAL A 34 -21.84 -9.65 5.97
C VAL A 34 -21.14 -9.09 7.21
N GLN A 35 -20.58 -9.94 8.08
CA GLN A 35 -19.83 -9.49 9.27
C GLN A 35 -18.46 -8.89 8.94
N GLY A 36 -17.83 -9.28 7.82
CA GLY A 36 -16.58 -8.66 7.36
C GLY A 36 -16.78 -7.21 6.88
N TRP A 37 -17.96 -6.89 6.34
CA TRP A 37 -18.30 -5.54 5.87
C TRP A 37 -18.54 -4.55 7.00
N ASP A 38 -19.13 -5.00 8.12
CA ASP A 38 -19.31 -4.17 9.33
C ASP A 38 -17.97 -3.73 9.94
N TRP A 39 -16.91 -4.50 9.74
CA TRP A 39 -15.56 -4.13 10.18
C TRP A 39 -14.98 -3.00 9.32
N ALA A 40 -15.02 -3.12 7.98
CA ALA A 40 -14.56 -2.06 7.08
C ALA A 40 -15.36 -0.75 7.25
N ALA A 41 -16.68 -0.85 7.47
CA ALA A 41 -17.56 0.29 7.68
C ALA A 41 -17.29 1.05 8.99
N ARG A 42 -16.82 0.37 10.05
CA ARG A 42 -16.43 1.00 11.33
C ARG A 42 -15.11 1.77 11.25
N TRP A 43 -14.25 1.45 10.30
CA TRP A 43 -12.90 2.01 10.20
C TRP A 43 -12.79 3.15 9.21
N TRP A 44 -13.59 3.13 8.14
CA TRP A 44 -13.60 4.15 7.10
C TRP A 44 -13.79 5.60 7.63
N PRO A 45 -14.69 5.88 8.60
CA PRO A 45 -14.83 7.22 9.16
C PRO A 45 -13.59 7.68 9.94
N SER A 46 -12.89 6.76 10.62
CA SER A 46 -11.71 7.06 11.43
C SER A 46 -10.49 7.43 10.59
N ILE A 47 -10.33 6.83 9.41
CA ILE A 47 -9.28 7.18 8.44
C ILE A 47 -9.52 8.58 7.88
N LEU A 48 -10.78 8.92 7.57
CA LEU A 48 -11.15 10.26 7.10
C LEU A 48 -11.02 11.33 8.20
N SER A 49 -11.22 10.97 9.47
CA SER A 49 -11.09 11.90 10.60
C SER A 49 -9.65 12.05 11.12
N ALA A 50 -8.78 11.05 10.94
CA ALA A 50 -7.40 11.08 11.46
C ALA A 50 -6.50 12.12 10.79
N GLY A 51 -6.85 12.59 9.59
CA GLY A 51 -6.16 13.70 8.91
C GLY A 51 -6.39 15.09 9.53
N GLY A 52 -7.28 15.23 10.52
CA GLY A 52 -7.68 16.52 11.11
C GLY A 52 -7.25 16.76 12.56
N GLY A 53 -6.53 15.83 13.19
CA GLY A 53 -6.19 15.87 14.62
C GLY A 53 -5.03 16.79 15.00
N GLY A 54 -4.96 18.00 14.43
CA GLY A 54 -4.01 19.01 14.86
C GLY A 54 -4.51 19.70 16.13
N GLY A 55 -3.96 19.33 17.28
CA GLY A 55 -4.20 20.02 18.54
C GLY A 55 -3.94 21.52 18.39
N ALA A 56 -4.97 22.33 18.64
CA ALA A 56 -4.93 23.78 18.52
C ALA A 56 -4.10 24.39 19.65
N GLU A 57 -2.78 24.42 19.49
CA GLU A 57 -1.89 25.19 20.35
C GLU A 57 -1.99 26.68 19.95
N LYS A 58 -2.75 27.43 20.75
CA LYS A 58 -2.93 28.88 20.60
C LYS A 58 -1.62 29.60 20.92
N SER A 59 -0.88 30.00 19.90
CA SER A 59 0.18 31.02 20.04
C SER A 59 -0.20 32.27 19.25
N ALA A 60 -0.35 33.37 19.97
CA ALA A 60 -0.89 34.63 19.48
C ALA A 60 0.22 35.63 19.10
N THR A 61 -0.01 36.31 17.96
CA THR A 61 0.42 37.69 17.58
C THR A 61 1.93 37.94 17.34
N LEU A 62 2.40 38.66 16.29
CA LEU A 62 1.85 39.78 15.50
C LEU A 62 2.44 39.84 14.06
N THR A 63 1.52 40.10 13.11
CA THR A 63 1.56 40.93 11.89
C THR A 63 2.84 41.20 11.08
N ALA A 64 2.79 40.81 9.80
CA ALA A 64 2.95 41.71 8.66
C ALA A 64 2.03 41.20 7.54
N ALA A 65 1.17 42.06 6.99
CA ALA A 65 0.21 41.85 5.88
C ALA A 65 0.28 40.47 5.18
N ASP A 66 -0.20 39.45 5.88
CA ASP A 66 -0.08 38.05 5.49
C ASP A 66 -1.28 37.73 4.61
N LEU A 67 -1.03 37.47 3.33
CA LEU A 67 -1.96 36.71 2.51
C LEU A 67 -1.99 35.29 3.12
N LYS A 68 -2.77 35.13 4.20
CA LYS A 68 -3.02 33.85 4.88
C LYS A 68 -3.77 32.96 3.90
N VAL A 69 -3.03 32.35 2.97
CA VAL A 69 -3.52 31.18 2.27
C VAL A 69 -3.90 30.19 3.38
N PRO A 70 -5.15 29.72 3.43
CA PRO A 70 -5.54 28.72 4.42
C PRO A 70 -4.53 27.59 4.34
N THR A 71 -3.90 27.26 5.48
CA THR A 71 -2.94 26.17 5.59
C THR A 71 -3.36 24.88 4.87
N PRO A 72 -4.64 24.42 4.90
CA PRO A 72 -5.03 23.24 4.14
C PRO A 72 -4.90 23.41 2.62
N LEU A 73 -5.08 24.63 2.09
CA LEU A 73 -5.07 24.87 0.64
C LEU A 73 -3.66 24.76 0.06
N ALA A 74 -2.65 25.22 0.80
CA ALA A 74 -1.25 25.06 0.41
C ALA A 74 -0.81 23.58 0.44
N ASP A 75 -1.26 22.81 1.44
CA ASP A 75 -0.91 21.39 1.59
C ASP A 75 -1.58 20.54 0.49
N VAL A 76 -2.84 20.87 0.14
CA VAL A 76 -3.53 20.28 -1.01
C VAL A 76 -2.83 20.64 -2.32
N ALA A 77 -2.44 21.91 -2.53
CA ALA A 77 -1.75 22.34 -3.74
C ALA A 77 -0.39 21.64 -3.90
N LEU A 78 0.39 21.51 -2.82
CA LEU A 78 1.67 20.79 -2.85
C LEU A 78 1.46 19.30 -3.17
N THR A 79 0.46 18.67 -2.55
CA THR A 79 0.08 17.28 -2.83
C THR A 79 -0.29 17.11 -4.31
N LEU A 80 -1.16 17.97 -4.85
CA LEU A 80 -1.53 17.94 -6.26
C LEU A 80 -0.33 18.15 -7.18
N CYS A 81 0.54 19.12 -6.89
CA CYS A 81 1.76 19.36 -7.67
C CYS A 81 2.68 18.14 -7.69
N THR A 82 2.91 17.51 -6.54
CA THR A 82 3.76 16.30 -6.46
C THR A 82 3.13 15.10 -7.16
N MET A 83 1.81 14.92 -7.07
CA MET A 83 1.09 13.89 -7.83
C MET A 83 1.20 14.14 -9.33
N CYS A 84 1.00 15.38 -9.79
CA CYS A 84 1.15 15.76 -11.20
C CYS A 84 2.57 15.55 -11.70
N LEU A 85 3.60 15.89 -10.91
CA LEU A 85 5.00 15.64 -11.25
C LEU A 85 5.31 14.14 -11.29
N GLY A 86 4.81 13.36 -10.34
CA GLY A 86 4.98 11.92 -10.31
C GLY A 86 4.35 11.25 -11.53
N VAL A 87 3.07 11.52 -11.80
CA VAL A 87 2.36 11.01 -12.98
C VAL A 87 3.02 11.49 -14.28
N GLY A 88 3.36 12.79 -14.36
CA GLY A 88 4.05 13.37 -15.51
C GLY A 88 5.40 12.71 -15.80
N SER A 89 6.19 12.41 -14.75
CA SER A 89 7.46 11.70 -14.90
C SER A 89 7.29 10.28 -15.44
N ILE A 90 6.24 9.56 -15.02
CA ILE A 90 5.92 8.22 -15.54
C ILE A 90 5.56 8.29 -17.04
N TYR A 91 4.69 9.24 -17.42
CA TYR A 91 4.33 9.44 -18.82
C TYR A 91 5.53 9.84 -19.68
N TYR A 92 6.41 10.71 -19.15
CA TYR A 92 7.62 11.13 -19.84
C TYR A 92 8.58 9.96 -20.08
N VAL A 93 8.84 9.14 -19.05
CA VAL A 93 9.67 7.93 -19.19
C VAL A 93 9.04 6.93 -20.16
N SER A 94 7.72 6.75 -20.11
CA SER A 94 7.00 5.90 -21.06
C SER A 94 7.12 6.42 -22.50
N TYR A 95 7.04 7.73 -22.70
CA TYR A 95 7.26 8.37 -24.00
C TYR A 95 8.68 8.14 -24.52
N LEU A 96 9.71 8.32 -23.69
CA LEU A 96 11.11 8.03 -24.05
C LEU A 96 11.33 6.56 -24.47
N ALA A 97 10.64 5.63 -23.81
CA ALA A 97 10.65 4.22 -24.16
C ALA A 97 9.85 3.90 -25.45
N ASN A 98 8.87 4.74 -25.82
CA ASN A 98 8.11 4.60 -27.06
C ASN A 98 8.89 5.07 -28.28
N ILE A 99 9.69 6.14 -28.15
CA ILE A 99 10.54 6.66 -29.23
C ILE A 99 11.84 5.87 -29.43
N GLY A 100 12.08 4.83 -28.63
CA GLY A 100 13.25 3.95 -28.75
C GLY A 100 14.55 4.51 -28.15
N ILE A 101 14.50 5.62 -27.41
CA ILE A 101 15.67 6.13 -26.66
C ILE A 101 16.00 5.20 -25.49
N LEU A 102 14.98 4.62 -24.87
CA LEU A 102 15.13 3.69 -23.75
C LEU A 102 14.65 2.30 -24.16
N ASP A 103 15.48 1.28 -23.93
CA ASP A 103 15.05 -0.11 -24.11
C ASP A 103 13.99 -0.46 -23.06
N ARG A 104 12.80 -0.86 -23.55
CA ARG A 104 11.64 -1.21 -22.73
C ARG A 104 11.95 -2.37 -21.80
N GLU A 105 12.76 -3.33 -22.22
CA GLU A 105 13.03 -4.52 -21.41
C GLU A 105 13.98 -4.19 -20.26
N VAL A 106 15.01 -3.36 -20.51
CA VAL A 106 15.89 -2.82 -19.47
C VAL A 106 15.12 -1.91 -18.51
N LEU A 107 14.21 -1.07 -19.00
CA LEU A 107 13.36 -0.24 -18.16
C LEU A 107 12.43 -1.07 -17.27
N LYS A 108 11.75 -2.08 -17.82
CA LYS A 108 10.90 -2.97 -17.04
C LYS A 108 11.68 -3.73 -15.98
N LEU A 109 12.88 -4.24 -16.33
CA LEU A 109 13.74 -4.96 -15.41
C LEU A 109 14.27 -4.05 -14.30
N SER A 110 14.72 -2.84 -14.63
CA SER A 110 15.19 -1.89 -13.64
C SER A 110 14.06 -1.44 -12.70
N LEU A 111 12.87 -1.15 -13.24
CA LEU A 111 11.69 -0.82 -12.42
C LEU A 111 11.23 -2.00 -11.56
N SER A 112 11.26 -3.23 -12.08
CA SER A 112 10.86 -4.42 -11.33
C SER A 112 11.80 -4.77 -10.19
N LEU A 113 13.05 -4.30 -10.23
CA LEU A 113 14.02 -4.43 -9.14
C LEU A 113 13.99 -3.22 -8.18
N ALA A 114 14.03 -2.01 -8.74
CA ALA A 114 14.11 -0.78 -7.96
C ALA A 114 12.84 -0.55 -7.13
N CYS A 115 11.65 -0.81 -7.69
CA CYS A 115 10.40 -0.57 -7.00
C CYS A 115 10.28 -1.42 -5.71
N PRO A 116 10.47 -2.76 -5.75
CA PRO A 116 10.53 -3.57 -4.53
C PRO A 116 11.53 -3.10 -3.49
N LEU A 117 12.75 -2.74 -3.91
CA LEU A 117 13.81 -2.33 -2.98
C LEU A 117 13.45 -1.02 -2.28
N ILE A 118 12.98 -0.02 -3.02
CA ILE A 118 12.54 1.27 -2.45
C ILE A 118 11.36 1.04 -1.49
N THR A 119 10.42 0.18 -1.86
CA THR A 119 9.27 -0.15 -1.02
C THR A 119 9.69 -0.86 0.27
N ILE A 120 10.63 -1.80 0.21
CA ILE A 120 11.17 -2.49 1.40
C ILE A 120 11.82 -1.50 2.36
N VAL A 121 12.66 -0.59 1.86
CA VAL A 121 13.28 0.47 2.69
C VAL A 121 12.19 1.33 3.36
N SER A 122 11.14 1.65 2.62
CA SER A 122 10.00 2.43 3.14
C SER A 122 9.23 1.69 4.24
N TYR A 123 9.11 0.35 4.15
CA TYR A 123 8.49 -0.46 5.20
C TYR A 123 9.32 -0.55 6.47
N VAL A 124 10.65 -0.50 6.36
CA VAL A 124 11.57 -0.57 7.50
C VAL A 124 11.71 0.80 8.19
N ALA A 125 11.44 1.91 7.50
CA ALA A 125 11.62 3.27 8.02
C ALA A 125 10.97 3.53 9.41
N PRO A 126 9.78 3.01 9.77
CA PRO A 126 9.18 3.23 11.08
C PRO A 126 9.81 2.43 12.24
N THR A 127 10.74 1.50 11.95
CA THR A 127 11.31 0.57 12.95
C THR A 127 11.91 1.27 14.17
N PRO A 128 12.75 2.33 14.03
CA PRO A 128 13.37 3.00 15.18
C PRO A 128 12.34 3.59 16.15
N MET A 129 11.27 4.19 15.60
CA MET A 129 10.17 4.78 16.38
C MET A 129 9.40 3.69 17.16
N VAL A 130 9.18 2.51 16.55
CA VAL A 130 8.54 1.38 17.22
C VAL A 130 9.43 0.82 18.33
N ILE A 131 10.73 0.66 18.07
CA ILE A 131 11.71 0.22 19.09
C ILE A 131 11.73 1.20 20.27
N GLU A 132 11.79 2.51 20.02
CA GLU A 132 11.76 3.54 21.06
C GLU A 132 10.47 3.47 21.91
N ALA A 133 9.31 3.30 21.26
CA ALA A 133 8.02 3.17 21.95
C ALA A 133 7.96 1.92 22.84
N VAL A 134 8.50 0.79 22.36
CA VAL A 134 8.60 -0.46 23.12
C VAL A 134 9.55 -0.31 24.30
N LEU A 135 10.74 0.26 24.08
CA LEU A 135 11.73 0.48 25.15
C LEU A 135 11.21 1.41 26.25
N ARG A 136 10.42 2.42 25.87
CA ARG A 136 9.81 3.36 26.83
C ARG A 136 8.48 2.89 27.40
N MET A 137 7.98 1.72 27.00
CA MET A 137 6.65 1.22 27.35
C MET A 137 5.56 2.28 27.16
N ASN A 138 5.65 3.06 26.07
CA ASN A 138 4.74 4.15 25.79
C ASN A 138 4.39 4.21 24.29
N ALA A 139 3.17 3.79 23.97
CA ALA A 139 2.66 3.74 22.61
C ALA A 139 1.98 5.03 22.13
N GLN A 140 1.85 6.08 22.97
CA GLN A 140 1.07 7.28 22.62
C GLN A 140 1.56 8.01 21.35
N ARG A 141 2.81 7.77 20.94
CA ARG A 141 3.42 8.38 19.76
C ARG A 141 3.38 7.51 18.50
N LEU A 142 2.87 6.27 18.59
CA LEU A 142 2.82 5.37 17.44
C LEU A 142 1.60 5.69 16.56
N PRO A 143 1.79 5.88 15.24
CA PRO A 143 0.71 6.11 14.30
C PRO A 143 0.03 4.78 13.92
N THR A 144 -0.61 4.13 14.90
CA THR A 144 -1.23 2.80 14.76
C THR A 144 -2.23 2.72 13.60
N LEU A 145 -2.99 3.79 13.36
CA LEU A 145 -3.91 3.89 12.23
C LEU A 145 -3.19 3.79 10.87
N VAL A 146 -1.99 4.34 10.76
CA VAL A 146 -1.17 4.24 9.54
C VAL A 146 -0.71 2.80 9.36
N PHE A 147 -0.24 2.14 10.42
CA PHE A 147 0.18 0.73 10.36
C PHE A 147 -0.96 -0.20 9.95
N GLN A 148 -2.16 0.01 10.50
CA GLN A 148 -3.36 -0.77 10.18
C GLN A 148 -3.81 -0.53 8.73
N SER A 149 -3.79 0.74 8.28
CA SER A 149 -4.13 1.09 6.89
C SER A 149 -3.14 0.48 5.90
N GLN A 150 -1.84 0.50 6.23
CA GLN A 150 -0.80 -0.12 5.42
C GLN A 150 -0.94 -1.65 5.40
N ALA A 151 -1.32 -2.28 6.52
CA ALA A 151 -1.59 -3.71 6.58
C ALA A 151 -2.77 -4.10 5.68
N ALA A 152 -3.86 -3.32 5.71
CA ALA A 152 -4.99 -3.49 4.81
C ALA A 152 -4.60 -3.34 3.34
N CYS A 153 -3.78 -2.33 3.00
CA CYS A 153 -3.25 -2.13 1.65
C CYS A 153 -2.41 -3.33 1.20
N ASN A 154 -1.55 -3.87 2.08
CA ASN A 154 -0.76 -5.06 1.78
C ASN A 154 -1.63 -6.31 1.57
N VAL A 155 -2.71 -6.49 2.35
CA VAL A 155 -3.68 -7.58 2.14
C VAL A 155 -4.34 -7.48 0.76
N LEU A 156 -4.79 -6.28 0.36
CA LEU A 156 -5.33 -6.03 -0.98
C LEU A 156 -4.27 -6.31 -2.07
N GLY A 157 -3.03 -5.87 -1.85
CA GLY A 157 -1.91 -6.10 -2.75
C GLY A 157 -1.55 -7.59 -2.91
N ILE A 158 -1.57 -8.37 -1.83
CA ILE A 158 -1.39 -9.83 -1.85
C ILE A 158 -2.51 -10.49 -2.65
N ALA A 159 -3.77 -10.15 -2.35
CA ALA A 159 -4.92 -10.69 -3.07
C ALA A 159 -4.84 -10.39 -4.57
N TYR A 160 -4.46 -9.16 -4.94
CA TYR A 160 -4.25 -8.75 -6.32
C TYR A 160 -3.13 -9.58 -6.95
N ALA A 161 -1.97 -9.68 -6.30
CA ALA A 161 -0.80 -10.38 -6.81
C ALA A 161 -1.05 -11.88 -7.03
N ILE A 162 -1.85 -12.53 -6.18
CA ILE A 162 -2.29 -13.92 -6.37
C ILE A 162 -3.12 -14.03 -7.64
N GLN A 163 -4.10 -13.15 -7.85
CA GLN A 163 -4.97 -13.19 -9.03
C GLN A 163 -4.21 -12.92 -10.34
N VAL A 164 -3.25 -11.99 -10.34
CA VAL A 164 -2.43 -11.69 -11.53
C VAL A 164 -1.15 -12.52 -11.62
N THR A 165 -0.90 -13.43 -10.68
CA THR A 165 0.30 -14.29 -10.61
C THR A 165 1.64 -13.52 -10.66
N ASN A 166 1.70 -12.33 -10.03
CA ASN A 166 2.90 -11.50 -10.03
C ASN A 166 3.70 -11.67 -8.73
N ALA A 167 4.79 -12.44 -8.79
CA ALA A 167 5.62 -12.74 -7.64
C ALA A 167 6.30 -11.51 -7.01
N ALA A 168 6.70 -10.52 -7.81
CA ALA A 168 7.36 -9.32 -7.29
C ALA A 168 6.39 -8.50 -6.41
N VAL A 169 5.14 -8.33 -6.86
CA VAL A 169 4.09 -7.67 -6.09
C VAL A 169 3.71 -8.50 -4.86
N LEU A 170 3.64 -9.82 -4.99
CA LEU A 170 3.33 -10.71 -3.87
C LEU A 170 4.39 -10.59 -2.76
N MET A 171 5.67 -10.68 -3.11
CA MET A 171 6.78 -10.66 -2.15
C MET A 171 6.88 -9.32 -1.42
N THR A 172 6.73 -8.20 -2.12
CA THR A 172 6.80 -6.87 -1.49
C THR A 172 5.66 -6.63 -0.52
N ASN A 173 4.44 -7.04 -0.87
CA ASN A 173 3.29 -6.88 0.01
C ASN A 173 3.32 -7.87 1.19
N MET A 174 3.83 -9.09 1.00
CA MET A 174 4.08 -10.04 2.09
C MET A 174 5.11 -9.51 3.08
N PHE A 175 6.22 -8.96 2.59
CA PHE A 175 7.23 -8.31 3.42
C PHE A 175 6.65 -7.12 4.18
N GLY A 176 5.93 -6.24 3.47
CA GLY A 176 5.24 -5.11 4.08
C GLY A 176 4.26 -5.53 5.17
N LEU A 177 3.47 -6.56 4.92
CA LEU A 177 2.52 -7.11 5.88
C LEU A 177 3.23 -7.64 7.14
N ALA A 178 4.35 -8.36 6.97
CA ALA A 178 5.16 -8.83 8.09
C ALA A 178 5.66 -7.66 8.95
N CYS A 179 6.18 -6.59 8.33
CA CYS A 179 6.57 -5.37 9.05
C CYS A 179 5.39 -4.76 9.82
N GLN A 180 4.21 -4.62 9.21
CA GLN A 180 3.05 -4.04 9.89
C GLN A 180 2.57 -4.89 11.07
N ILE A 181 2.61 -6.23 10.95
CA ILE A 181 2.30 -7.13 12.07
C ILE A 181 3.28 -6.91 13.22
N LEU A 182 4.58 -6.79 12.92
CA LEU A 182 5.61 -6.51 13.93
C LEU A 182 5.39 -5.16 14.61
N PHE A 183 4.99 -4.12 13.87
CA PHE A 183 4.73 -2.81 14.44
C PHE A 183 3.48 -2.80 15.34
N LEU A 184 2.41 -3.48 14.93
CA LEU A 184 1.20 -3.65 15.74
C LEU A 184 1.45 -4.53 16.98
N ALA A 185 2.33 -5.52 16.87
CA ALA A 185 2.81 -6.31 17.99
C ALA A 185 3.58 -5.44 19.00
N GLY A 186 4.46 -4.57 18.52
CA GLY A 186 5.20 -3.61 19.35
C GLY A 186 4.27 -2.65 20.10
N ASP A 187 3.27 -2.09 19.40
CA ASP A 187 2.23 -1.27 20.00
C ASP A 187 1.44 -2.00 21.09
N HIS A 188 0.99 -3.23 20.80
CA HIS A 188 0.27 -4.04 21.77
C HIS A 188 1.15 -4.38 23.00
N HIS A 189 2.42 -4.69 22.79
CA HIS A 189 3.37 -4.96 23.87
C HIS A 189 3.55 -3.73 24.78
N ALA A 190 3.74 -2.55 24.18
CA ALA A 190 3.93 -1.29 24.90
C ALA A 190 2.68 -0.84 25.68
N THR A 191 1.47 -1.21 25.23
CA THR A 191 0.21 -0.80 25.87
C THR A 191 -0.30 -1.75 26.94
N ALA A 192 -0.26 -3.07 26.69
CA ALA A 192 -0.98 -4.06 27.49
C ALA A 192 -0.08 -4.94 28.38
N SER A 193 1.25 -4.71 28.40
CA SER A 193 2.22 -5.45 29.23
C SER A 193 1.98 -6.97 29.20
N SER A 194 2.03 -7.56 28.00
CA SER A 194 1.83 -8.99 27.68
C SER A 194 0.46 -9.62 28.00
N ALA A 195 -0.41 -8.94 28.74
CA ALA A 195 -1.77 -9.43 28.97
C ALA A 195 -2.53 -9.51 27.63
N HIS A 196 -3.17 -10.65 27.37
CA HIS A 196 -3.96 -10.93 26.16
C HIS A 196 -3.19 -11.11 24.84
N TRP A 197 -1.88 -11.39 24.88
CA TRP A 197 -1.07 -11.64 23.67
C TRP A 197 -1.70 -12.67 22.72
N LEU A 198 -2.16 -13.81 23.25
CA LEU A 198 -2.80 -14.87 22.45
C LEU A 198 -4.06 -14.37 21.73
N TRP A 199 -4.85 -13.51 22.38
CA TRP A 199 -6.07 -12.96 21.80
C TRP A 199 -5.76 -11.97 20.68
N PHE A 200 -4.70 -11.16 20.86
CA PHE A 200 -4.18 -10.30 19.79
C PHE A 200 -3.73 -11.12 18.58
N CYS A 201 -2.88 -12.15 18.78
CA CYS A 201 -2.41 -13.01 17.70
C CYS A 201 -3.56 -13.69 16.96
N PHE A 202 -4.53 -14.23 17.71
CA PHE A 202 -5.71 -14.86 17.13
C PHE A 202 -6.52 -13.88 16.27
N LYS A 203 -6.83 -12.68 16.80
CA LYS A 203 -7.55 -11.65 16.06
C LYS A 203 -6.84 -11.23 14.78
N VAL A 204 -5.56 -10.90 14.86
CA VAL A 204 -4.76 -10.48 13.70
C VAL A 204 -4.71 -11.61 12.67
N SER A 205 -4.45 -12.85 13.09
CA SER A 205 -4.41 -14.01 12.20
C SER A 205 -5.75 -14.23 11.48
N VAL A 206 -6.87 -14.22 12.22
CA VAL A 206 -8.21 -14.39 11.63
C VAL A 206 -8.52 -13.26 10.64
N CYS A 207 -8.29 -12.01 11.03
CA CYS A 207 -8.56 -10.86 10.16
C CYS A 207 -7.75 -10.91 8.85
N LEU A 208 -6.46 -11.25 8.93
CA LEU A 208 -5.60 -11.32 7.75
C LEU A 208 -5.99 -12.48 6.83
N ASN A 209 -6.19 -13.68 7.37
CA ASN A 209 -6.57 -14.84 6.57
C ASN A 209 -7.94 -14.66 5.92
N VAL A 210 -8.94 -14.19 6.67
CA VAL A 210 -10.28 -13.91 6.13
C VAL A 210 -10.23 -12.80 5.09
N GLY A 211 -9.51 -11.71 5.36
CA GLY A 211 -9.34 -10.60 4.42
C GLY A 211 -8.73 -11.06 3.10
N ILE A 212 -7.60 -11.78 3.16
CA ILE A 212 -6.93 -12.33 1.98
C ILE A 212 -7.87 -13.26 1.22
N TYR A 213 -8.55 -14.19 1.91
CA TYR A 213 -9.47 -15.13 1.27
C TYR A 213 -10.63 -14.42 0.56
N VAL A 214 -11.30 -13.48 1.24
CA VAL A 214 -12.43 -12.73 0.68
C VAL A 214 -11.99 -11.93 -0.55
N PHE A 215 -10.90 -11.17 -0.46
CA PHE A 215 -10.46 -10.35 -1.59
C PHE A 215 -9.86 -11.18 -2.73
N ALA A 216 -9.14 -12.26 -2.43
CA ALA A 216 -8.55 -13.11 -3.46
C ALA A 216 -9.62 -13.90 -4.24
N CYS A 217 -10.70 -14.33 -3.59
CA CYS A 217 -11.72 -15.17 -4.23
C CYS A 217 -12.92 -14.38 -4.78
N GLN A 218 -13.33 -13.28 -4.15
CA GLN A 218 -14.62 -12.63 -4.46
C GLN A 218 -14.48 -11.33 -5.24
N ALA A 219 -13.36 -10.61 -5.09
CA ALA A 219 -13.26 -9.27 -5.61
C ALA A 219 -12.56 -9.27 -6.99
N PRO A 220 -13.13 -8.57 -7.99
CA PRO A 220 -12.56 -8.52 -9.33
C PRO A 220 -11.25 -7.74 -9.36
N THR A 221 -10.32 -8.15 -10.22
CA THR A 221 -8.97 -7.57 -10.36
C THR A 221 -9.00 -6.05 -10.58
N GLN A 222 -9.97 -5.54 -11.36
CA GLN A 222 -10.09 -4.11 -11.63
C GLN A 222 -10.42 -3.30 -10.38
N LEU A 223 -11.34 -3.81 -9.55
CA LEU A 223 -11.72 -3.17 -8.29
C LEU A 223 -10.55 -3.17 -7.31
N LEU A 224 -9.82 -4.29 -7.21
CA LEU A 224 -8.62 -4.37 -6.36
C LEU A 224 -7.58 -3.33 -6.77
N GLY A 225 -7.29 -3.21 -8.07
CA GLY A 225 -6.36 -2.21 -8.59
C GLY A 225 -6.77 -0.79 -8.19
N GLN A 226 -8.04 -0.43 -8.38
CA GLN A 226 -8.56 0.88 -8.00
C GLN A 226 -8.49 1.14 -6.50
N CYS A 227 -8.89 0.16 -5.67
CA CYS A 227 -8.80 0.27 -4.21
C CYS A 227 -7.35 0.48 -3.76
N ILE A 228 -6.40 -0.30 -4.28
CA ILE A 228 -4.97 -0.16 -3.97
C ILE A 228 -4.48 1.25 -4.37
N SER A 229 -4.84 1.74 -5.56
CA SER A 229 -4.47 3.09 -5.99
C SER A 229 -4.99 4.16 -5.04
N VAL A 230 -6.27 4.10 -4.65
CA VAL A 230 -6.87 5.05 -3.72
C VAL A 230 -6.20 4.99 -2.34
N PHE A 231 -5.98 3.79 -1.81
CA PHE A 231 -5.29 3.61 -0.52
C PHE A 231 -3.87 4.17 -0.55
N ASN A 232 -3.11 3.93 -1.62
CA ASN A 232 -1.77 4.47 -1.75
C ASN A 232 -1.79 6.01 -1.81
N ILE A 233 -2.72 6.62 -2.54
CA ILE A 233 -2.87 8.09 -2.57
C ILE A 233 -3.11 8.64 -1.16
N ILE A 234 -4.01 8.01 -0.40
CA ILE A 234 -4.30 8.41 0.98
C ILE A 234 -3.06 8.22 1.87
N LEU A 235 -2.38 7.07 1.80
CA LEU A 235 -1.19 6.78 2.60
C LEU A 235 -0.04 7.75 2.28
N TYR A 236 0.15 8.12 1.02
CA TYR A 236 1.15 9.11 0.62
C TYR A 236 0.79 10.53 1.04
N SER A 237 -0.47 10.85 1.35
CA SER A 237 -0.83 12.17 1.84
C SER A 237 -0.28 12.47 3.25
N ALA A 238 -0.04 11.44 4.07
CA ALA A 238 0.47 11.59 5.43
C ALA A 238 1.86 12.25 5.51
N PRO A 239 2.91 11.80 4.78
CA PRO A 239 4.19 12.49 4.78
C PRO A 239 4.11 13.91 4.19
N PHE A 240 3.20 14.19 3.26
CA PHE A 240 2.99 15.54 2.73
C PHE A 240 2.45 16.51 3.79
N ALA A 241 1.52 16.06 4.64
CA ALA A 241 1.02 16.87 5.75
C ALA A 241 2.15 17.24 6.73
N ASN A 242 3.04 16.29 7.03
CA ASN A 242 4.20 16.54 7.90
C ASN A 242 5.22 17.47 7.24
N LEU A 243 5.45 17.35 5.92
CA LEU A 243 6.35 18.22 5.18
C LEU A 243 5.88 19.68 5.23
N GLY A 244 4.58 19.93 5.09
CA GLY A 244 4.01 21.27 5.23
C GLY A 244 4.24 21.88 6.62
N SER A 245 4.07 21.09 7.67
CA SER A 245 4.38 21.50 9.05
C SER A 245 5.85 21.87 9.24
N ILE A 246 6.77 21.06 8.69
CA ILE A 246 8.21 21.31 8.76
C ILE A 246 8.60 22.59 8.04
N LEU A 247 8.12 22.78 6.80
CA LEU A 247 8.41 23.98 6.01
C LEU A 247 7.92 25.26 6.69
N ARG A 248 6.76 25.18 7.37
CA ARG A 248 6.19 26.31 8.13
C ARG A 248 6.95 26.62 9.41
N THR A 249 7.24 25.58 10.20
CA THR A 249 7.90 25.75 11.50
C THR A 249 9.40 26.02 11.35
N ARG A 250 9.99 25.75 10.18
CA ARG A 250 11.43 25.75 9.92
C ARG A 250 12.21 24.91 10.94
N ASN A 251 11.52 23.99 11.63
CA ASN A 251 12.11 23.17 12.67
C ASN A 251 12.24 21.74 12.14
N GLY A 252 13.49 21.35 11.87
CA GLY A 252 13.83 19.99 11.42
C GLY A 252 13.68 18.94 12.52
N SER A 253 13.31 19.31 13.75
CA SER A 253 13.15 18.36 14.86
C SER A 253 12.15 17.25 14.57
N TYR A 254 11.16 17.50 13.70
CA TYR A 254 10.19 16.49 13.27
C TYR A 254 10.76 15.44 12.30
N PHE A 255 11.94 15.70 11.70
CA PHE A 255 12.65 14.73 10.84
C PHE A 255 13.64 13.86 11.64
N ASN A 256 13.96 14.26 12.89
CA ASN A 256 15.11 13.72 13.64
C ASN A 256 14.83 12.48 14.50
N SER A 257 13.63 11.90 14.47
CA SER A 257 13.30 10.73 15.31
C SER A 257 14.07 9.46 14.94
N VAL A 258 14.79 9.42 13.82
CA VAL A 258 15.51 8.21 13.37
C VAL A 258 17.02 8.27 13.63
N THR A 259 17.65 9.45 13.68
CA THR A 259 19.13 9.54 13.69
C THR A 259 19.74 9.90 15.04
N THR A 260 18.97 10.38 16.02
CA THR A 260 19.53 10.82 17.32
C THR A 260 19.57 9.73 18.39
N CYS A 261 18.96 8.56 18.19
CA CYS A 261 18.97 7.48 19.21
C CYS A 261 20.22 6.58 19.19
N CYS A 262 21.23 6.86 18.35
CA CYS A 262 22.47 6.05 18.28
C CYS A 262 23.71 6.81 18.78
N LEU A 263 23.57 7.91 19.53
CA LEU A 263 24.69 8.76 19.95
C LEU A 263 24.77 9.10 21.45
N ASP A 264 24.02 8.41 22.31
CA ASP A 264 24.17 8.49 23.77
C ASP A 264 24.51 7.13 24.39
#